data_AF-A0A972ZRC3-F1
#
_entry.id   AF-A0A972ZRC3-F1
#
_cell.length_a   1.000
_cell.length_b   1.000
_cell.length_c   1.000
_cell.angle_alpha   90.00
_cell.angle_beta   90.00
_cell.angle_gamma   90.00
#
_symmetry.space_group_name_H-M   'P 1'
#
loop_
_entity.id
_entity.type
_entity.pdbx_description
1 polymer ?
#
loop_
_entity_poly.entity_id
_entity_poly.type
_entity_poly.pdbx_seq_one_letter_code
_entity_poly.pdbx_strand_id
1 'polypeptide(L)'
;METLEKYLNNTQSLNEESLKDLKQITKDHPCFQTAWMLYLKNLKIINHPDFQKELKRISIRVAERHQLYHLLNPDNKKYNPKTNLSEKNIELTPSSEYFSQKNEVSEKIIDEKDLINNFITSQPSLRIKPNDEIEISHNDFSKDSVSENEEFITETFADILVQQKKYDKAIYAFKKLSLKFPEKNVYFAGRIEEIKKFKNN
;
A
#
# COMPACT_ATOMS: atom_id res chain seq x y z
N MET A 1 13.11 -17.64 18.49
CA MET A 1 13.07 -17.90 17.03
C MET A 1 12.63 -19.33 16.75
N GLU A 2 13.26 -20.35 17.36
CA GLU A 2 12.91 -21.78 17.17
C GLU A 2 11.42 -22.11 17.43
N THR A 3 10.79 -21.43 18.40
CA THR A 3 9.36 -21.64 18.72
C THR A 3 8.40 -21.22 17.61
N LEU A 4 8.72 -20.15 16.87
CA LEU A 4 7.87 -19.67 15.78
C LEU A 4 7.98 -20.57 14.54
N GLU A 5 9.19 -21.03 14.22
CA GLU A 5 9.42 -21.95 13.10
C GLU A 5 8.61 -23.24 13.28
N LYS A 6 8.51 -23.74 14.52
CA LYS A 6 7.64 -24.87 14.87
C LYS A 6 6.17 -24.60 14.47
N TYR A 7 5.64 -23.41 14.74
CA TYR A 7 4.25 -23.06 14.40
C TYR A 7 4.02 -22.82 12.91
N LEU A 8 5.02 -22.31 12.20
CA LEU A 8 4.97 -22.13 10.74
C LEU A 8 4.93 -23.49 10.02
N ASN A 9 5.63 -24.49 10.53
CA ASN A 9 5.63 -25.83 9.96
C ASN A 9 4.36 -26.63 10.30
N ASN A 10 3.66 -26.28 11.38
CA ASN A 10 2.43 -26.95 11.79
C ASN A 10 1.28 -25.96 12.08
N THR A 11 0.82 -25.26 11.03
CA THR A 11 -0.24 -24.25 11.18
C THR A 11 -1.65 -24.81 11.40
N GLN A 12 -1.83 -26.14 11.39
CA GLN A 12 -3.12 -26.81 11.61
C GLN A 12 -3.32 -27.25 13.06
N SER A 13 -2.25 -27.45 13.83
CA SER A 13 -2.30 -27.85 15.24
C SER A 13 -1.91 -26.69 16.16
N LEU A 14 -2.70 -25.61 16.14
CA LEU A 14 -2.54 -24.49 17.07
C LEU A 14 -3.50 -24.65 18.25
N ASN A 15 -2.99 -24.44 19.46
CA ASN A 15 -3.70 -24.69 20.72
C ASN A 15 -3.56 -23.50 21.70
N GLU A 16 -4.19 -23.60 22.88
CA GLU A 16 -4.19 -22.54 23.91
C GLU A 16 -2.78 -22.20 24.45
N GLU A 17 -1.87 -23.17 24.47
CA GLU A 17 -0.48 -22.95 24.84
C GLU A 17 0.22 -22.09 23.79
N SER A 18 0.07 -22.45 22.51
CA SER A 18 0.56 -21.67 21.37
C SER A 18 -0.01 -20.25 21.35
N LEU A 19 -1.22 -20.04 21.90
CA LEU A 19 -1.84 -18.72 21.97
C LEU A 19 -1.10 -17.81 22.94
N LYS A 20 -0.67 -18.34 24.10
CA LYS A 20 0.12 -17.61 25.09
C LYS A 20 1.49 -17.26 24.51
N ASP A 21 2.13 -18.21 23.85
CA ASP A 21 3.45 -18.02 23.25
C ASP A 21 3.41 -16.99 22.12
N LEU A 22 2.44 -17.08 21.21
CA LEU A 22 2.23 -16.08 20.15
C LEU A 22 1.87 -14.71 20.71
N LYS A 23 1.09 -14.64 21.80
CA LYS A 23 0.79 -13.37 22.48
C LYS A 23 2.04 -12.75 23.10
N GLN A 24 2.98 -13.56 23.58
CA GLN A 24 4.26 -13.06 24.09
C GLN A 24 5.13 -12.56 22.95
N ILE A 25 5.29 -13.34 21.88
CA ILE A 25 6.08 -12.96 20.69
C ILE A 25 5.57 -11.65 20.07
N THR A 26 4.25 -11.47 19.99
CA THR A 26 3.66 -10.25 19.43
C THR A 26 3.87 -9.00 20.31
N LYS A 27 4.04 -9.17 21.63
CA LYS A 27 4.45 -8.09 22.52
C LYS A 27 5.93 -7.75 22.36
N ASP A 28 6.78 -8.77 22.29
CA ASP A 28 8.23 -8.60 22.20
C ASP A 28 8.65 -8.07 20.81
N HIS A 29 7.87 -8.39 19.77
CA HIS A 29 8.11 -7.97 18.39
C HIS A 29 6.87 -7.30 17.75
N PRO A 30 6.54 -6.05 18.11
CA PRO A 30 5.29 -5.38 17.68
C PRO A 30 5.14 -5.19 16.16
N CYS A 31 6.25 -5.10 15.42
CA CYS A 31 6.27 -4.89 13.97
C CYS A 31 6.25 -6.20 13.15
N PHE A 32 6.24 -7.35 13.81
CA PHE A 32 6.35 -8.63 13.13
C PHE A 32 4.99 -9.15 12.65
N GLN A 33 4.62 -8.77 11.43
CA GLN A 33 3.30 -9.01 10.84
C GLN A 33 2.89 -10.50 10.83
N THR A 34 3.80 -11.42 10.54
CA THR A 34 3.48 -12.85 10.44
C THR A 34 3.10 -13.45 11.80
N ALA A 35 3.74 -13.03 12.90
CA ALA A 35 3.32 -13.46 14.25
C ALA A 35 1.91 -12.97 14.59
N TRP A 36 1.55 -11.74 14.20
CA TRP A 36 0.19 -11.24 14.35
C TRP A 36 -0.83 -12.01 13.52
N MET A 37 -0.48 -12.39 12.29
CA MET A 37 -1.33 -13.22 11.42
C MET A 37 -1.52 -14.63 12.00
N LEU A 38 -0.45 -15.24 12.53
CA LEU A 38 -0.50 -16.53 13.21
C LEU A 38 -1.34 -16.47 14.50
N TYR A 39 -1.18 -15.41 15.28
CA TYR A 39 -1.98 -15.16 16.49
C TYR A 39 -3.47 -15.08 16.17
N LEU A 40 -3.84 -14.34 15.12
CA LEU A 40 -5.23 -14.28 14.64
C LEU A 40 -5.74 -15.63 14.12
N LYS A 41 -4.90 -16.37 13.38
CA LYS A 41 -5.25 -17.72 12.93
C LYS A 41 -5.51 -18.66 14.11
N ASN A 42 -4.68 -18.59 15.16
CA ASN A 42 -4.86 -19.38 16.36
C ASN A 42 -6.16 -19.03 17.10
N LEU A 43 -6.43 -17.73 17.30
CA LEU A 43 -7.69 -17.26 17.89
C LEU A 43 -8.92 -17.77 17.12
N LYS A 44 -8.83 -17.85 15.79
CA LYS A 44 -9.90 -18.38 14.94
C LYS A 44 -10.08 -19.90 15.11
N ILE A 45 -8.98 -20.66 15.17
CA ILE A 45 -9.01 -22.12 15.37
C ILE A 45 -9.61 -22.47 16.73
N ILE A 46 -9.22 -21.75 17.79
CA ILE A 46 -9.75 -21.93 19.15
C ILE A 46 -11.19 -21.38 19.29
N ASN A 47 -11.69 -20.66 18.30
CA ASN A 47 -12.99 -19.96 18.34
C ASN A 47 -13.10 -19.01 19.55
N HIS A 48 -12.03 -18.28 19.83
CA HIS A 48 -11.94 -17.39 20.99
C HIS A 48 -12.91 -16.18 20.86
N PRO A 49 -13.64 -15.78 21.91
CA PRO A 49 -14.66 -14.72 21.84
C PRO A 49 -14.09 -13.37 21.38
N ASP A 50 -12.86 -13.04 21.78
CA ASP A 50 -12.20 -11.80 21.38
C ASP A 50 -11.69 -11.77 19.94
N PHE A 51 -11.82 -12.86 19.16
CA PHE A 51 -11.28 -12.93 17.80
C PHE A 51 -11.69 -11.75 16.93
N GLN A 52 -12.98 -11.38 16.93
CA GLN A 52 -13.50 -10.28 16.12
C GLN A 52 -12.92 -8.92 16.51
N LYS A 53 -12.75 -8.69 17.82
CA LYS A 53 -12.17 -7.46 18.37
C LYS A 53 -10.69 -7.36 17.99
N GLU A 54 -9.96 -8.44 18.17
CA GLU A 54 -8.54 -8.54 17.85
C GLU A 54 -8.27 -8.42 16.35
N LEU A 55 -9.11 -9.03 15.50
CA LEU A 55 -9.04 -8.92 14.05
C LEU A 55 -9.10 -7.46 13.58
N LYS A 56 -10.07 -6.69 14.08
CA LYS A 56 -10.20 -5.26 13.75
C LYS A 56 -8.95 -4.49 14.14
N ARG A 57 -8.45 -4.68 15.36
CA ARG A 57 -7.26 -3.98 15.88
C ARG A 57 -5.99 -4.35 15.11
N ILE A 58 -5.81 -5.64 14.81
CA ILE A 58 -4.56 -6.17 14.25
C ILE A 58 -4.51 -6.02 12.73
N SER A 59 -5.65 -6.03 12.03
CA SER A 59 -5.71 -5.84 10.57
C SER A 59 -5.07 -4.53 10.08
N ILE A 60 -4.93 -3.53 10.95
CA ILE A 60 -4.22 -2.28 10.68
C ILE A 60 -2.70 -2.50 10.61
N ARG A 61 -2.16 -3.43 11.39
CA ARG A 61 -0.73 -3.75 11.47
C ARG A 61 -0.24 -4.63 10.32
N VAL A 62 -1.16 -5.24 9.57
CA VAL A 62 -0.87 -6.16 8.49
C VAL A 62 -0.93 -5.38 7.17
N ALA A 63 0.21 -5.22 6.51
CA ALA A 63 0.28 -4.55 5.21
C ALA A 63 -0.58 -5.28 4.16
N GLU A 64 -0.46 -6.60 4.12
CA GLU A 64 -1.14 -7.45 3.14
C GLU A 64 -2.40 -8.09 3.72
N ARG A 65 -3.47 -7.29 3.83
CA ARG A 65 -4.77 -7.75 4.37
C ARG A 65 -5.39 -8.86 3.53
N HIS A 66 -5.06 -8.92 2.24
CA HIS A 66 -5.51 -10.01 1.37
C HIS A 66 -4.92 -11.36 1.80
N GLN A 67 -3.62 -11.38 2.15
CA GLN A 67 -2.94 -12.59 2.64
C GLN A 67 -3.55 -13.02 3.97
N LEU A 68 -3.86 -12.07 4.86
CA LEU A 68 -4.57 -12.36 6.10
C LEU A 68 -5.96 -12.96 5.85
N TYR A 69 -6.73 -12.42 4.90
CA TYR A 69 -8.04 -12.95 4.56
C TYR A 69 -7.96 -14.41 4.06
N HIS A 70 -7.06 -14.68 3.12
CA HIS A 70 -6.84 -16.04 2.61
C HIS A 70 -6.36 -17.00 3.68
N LEU A 71 -5.44 -16.54 4.55
CA LEU A 71 -4.95 -17.35 5.67
C LEU A 71 -6.07 -17.74 6.64
N LEU A 72 -7.01 -16.82 6.89
CA LEU A 72 -8.13 -17.05 7.79
C LEU A 72 -9.26 -17.84 7.11
N ASN A 73 -9.47 -17.68 5.81
CA ASN A 73 -10.59 -18.27 5.06
C ASN A 73 -10.11 -19.08 3.85
N PRO A 74 -9.41 -20.21 4.07
CA PRO A 74 -8.82 -21.00 2.98
C PRO A 74 -9.86 -21.57 1.99
N ASP A 75 -11.08 -21.85 2.46
CA ASP A 75 -12.14 -22.43 1.63
C ASP A 75 -12.83 -21.42 0.69
N ASN A 76 -12.60 -20.12 0.91
CA ASN A 76 -13.28 -19.06 0.17
C ASN A 76 -12.46 -18.61 -1.05
N LYS A 77 -12.62 -19.32 -2.17
CA LYS A 77 -11.95 -19.03 -3.45
C LYS A 77 -12.44 -17.77 -4.18
N LYS A 78 -13.37 -16.99 -3.60
CA LYS A 78 -14.03 -15.85 -4.27
C LYS A 78 -13.19 -14.57 -4.38
N TYR A 79 -12.01 -14.49 -3.74
CA TYR A 79 -11.18 -13.30 -3.81
C TYR A 79 -10.27 -13.33 -5.04
N ASN A 80 -10.56 -12.46 -6.02
CA ASN A 80 -9.74 -12.26 -7.21
C ASN A 80 -9.24 -10.80 -7.23
N PRO A 81 -7.94 -10.53 -6.95
CA PRO A 81 -7.42 -9.17 -6.76
C PRO A 81 -7.34 -8.32 -8.05
N LYS A 82 -7.72 -8.88 -9.21
CA LYS A 82 -7.69 -8.21 -10.52
C LYS A 82 -9.06 -7.66 -10.96
N THR A 83 -9.85 -7.11 -10.05
CA THR A 83 -10.91 -6.17 -10.46
C THR A 83 -10.30 -4.77 -10.41
N ASN A 84 -10.10 -4.19 -11.60
CA ASN A 84 -9.58 -2.85 -11.79
C ASN A 84 -10.26 -1.87 -10.85
N LEU A 85 -9.49 -1.21 -9.97
CA LEU A 85 -9.88 0.08 -9.41
C LEU A 85 -9.83 1.09 -10.57
N SER A 86 -10.89 1.12 -11.38
CA SER A 86 -11.25 2.35 -12.06
C SER A 86 -11.78 3.28 -10.98
N GLU A 87 -11.09 4.40 -10.80
CA GLU A 87 -11.52 5.55 -10.02
C GLU A 87 -13.04 5.76 -10.18
N LYS A 88 -13.79 5.45 -9.13
CA LYS A 88 -15.14 5.95 -8.97
C LYS A 88 -15.19 6.59 -7.60
N ASN A 89 -15.36 7.91 -7.60
CA ASN A 89 -15.44 8.78 -6.44
C ASN A 89 -16.25 8.14 -5.31
N ILE A 90 -15.61 7.88 -4.18
CA ILE A 90 -16.29 7.43 -2.96
C ILE A 90 -16.79 8.68 -2.25
N GLU A 91 -18.04 9.05 -2.50
CA GLU A 91 -18.79 9.88 -1.56
C GLU A 91 -19.01 9.06 -0.29
N LEU A 92 -18.43 9.53 0.82
CA LEU A 92 -18.64 8.99 2.15
C LEU A 92 -20.02 9.41 2.65
N THR A 93 -21.01 8.52 2.59
CA THR A 93 -22.21 8.60 3.43
C THR A 93 -22.26 7.41 4.39
N PRO A 94 -22.52 7.62 5.69
CA PRO A 94 -22.55 6.55 6.66
C PRO A 94 -23.89 5.82 6.67
N SER A 95 -23.81 4.56 7.10
CA SER A 95 -24.88 3.71 7.65
C SER A 95 -25.54 2.69 6.72
N SER A 96 -25.24 1.43 7.06
CA SER A 96 -26.18 0.31 7.23
C SER A 96 -27.45 0.30 6.40
N GLU A 97 -27.44 -0.46 5.31
CA GLU A 97 -28.49 -1.40 4.91
C GLU A 97 -28.08 -2.05 3.58
N TYR A 98 -28.88 -2.99 3.09
CA TYR A 98 -28.67 -3.82 1.88
C TYR A 98 -27.97 -5.16 2.11
N PHE A 99 -28.62 -5.98 2.92
CA PHE A 99 -28.97 -7.32 2.46
C PHE A 99 -30.19 -7.25 1.52
N SER A 100 -30.19 -8.17 0.54
CA SER A 100 -31.32 -8.63 -0.28
C SER A 100 -31.87 -7.71 -1.37
N GLN A 101 -31.55 -8.05 -2.62
CA GLN A 101 -32.54 -8.19 -3.69
C GLN A 101 -32.08 -9.28 -4.68
N LYS A 102 -32.83 -10.39 -4.70
CA LYS A 102 -32.82 -11.37 -5.80
C LYS A 102 -33.47 -10.69 -6.99
N ASN A 103 -32.78 -10.63 -8.12
CA ASN A 103 -33.40 -10.50 -9.43
C ASN A 103 -32.91 -11.66 -10.30
N GLU A 104 -33.86 -12.44 -10.79
CA GLU A 104 -33.66 -13.46 -11.81
C GLU A 104 -33.15 -12.80 -13.09
N VAL A 105 -31.91 -13.09 -13.45
CA VAL A 105 -31.42 -12.95 -14.83
C VAL A 105 -30.95 -14.33 -15.22
N SER A 106 -31.49 -14.86 -16.31
CA SER A 106 -31.07 -16.14 -16.87
C SER A 106 -29.57 -16.08 -17.19
N GLU A 107 -28.75 -16.68 -16.34
CA GLU A 107 -27.35 -16.94 -16.63
C GLU A 107 -27.29 -17.96 -17.75
N LYS A 108 -27.10 -17.51 -19.00
CA LYS A 108 -26.32 -18.33 -19.92
C LYS A 108 -24.91 -18.35 -19.35
N ILE A 109 -24.59 -19.44 -18.66
CA ILE A 109 -23.22 -19.77 -18.28
C ILE A 109 -22.45 -19.83 -19.59
N ILE A 110 -21.72 -18.76 -19.90
CA ILE A 110 -20.71 -18.81 -20.95
C ILE A 110 -19.61 -19.66 -20.33
N ASP A 111 -19.52 -20.92 -20.76
CA ASP A 111 -18.44 -21.80 -20.32
C ASP A 111 -17.12 -21.08 -20.63
N GLU A 112 -16.24 -20.91 -19.62
CA GLU A 112 -14.92 -20.28 -19.82
C GLU A 112 -14.15 -20.93 -21.00
N LYS A 113 -14.44 -22.22 -21.24
CA LYS A 113 -13.91 -22.98 -22.37
C LYS A 113 -14.38 -22.46 -23.71
N ASP A 114 -15.59 -21.95 -23.84
CA ASP A 114 -16.11 -21.43 -25.10
C ASP A 114 -15.45 -20.10 -25.48
N LEU A 115 -15.09 -19.28 -24.50
CA LEU A 115 -14.35 -18.04 -24.76
C LEU A 115 -12.91 -18.35 -25.23
N ILE A 116 -12.26 -19.33 -24.60
CA ILE A 116 -10.94 -19.81 -24.99
C ILE A 116 -10.98 -20.48 -26.37
N ASN A 117 -11.98 -21.34 -26.61
CA ASN A 117 -12.14 -22.02 -27.89
C ASN A 117 -12.42 -21.03 -29.01
N ASN A 118 -13.30 -20.05 -28.79
CA ASN A 118 -13.54 -18.98 -29.75
C ASN A 118 -12.26 -18.19 -30.04
N PHE A 119 -11.43 -17.91 -29.03
CA PHE A 119 -10.15 -17.24 -29.25
C PHE A 119 -9.18 -18.07 -30.09
N ILE A 120 -9.05 -19.38 -29.79
CA ILE A 120 -8.19 -20.31 -30.52
C ILE A 120 -8.67 -20.46 -31.98
N THR A 121 -9.99 -20.58 -32.20
CA THR A 121 -10.58 -20.68 -33.54
C THR A 121 -10.46 -19.38 -34.32
N SER A 122 -10.60 -18.22 -33.65
CA SER A 122 -10.60 -16.92 -34.31
C SER A 122 -9.23 -16.43 -34.75
N GLN A 123 -8.14 -17.04 -34.25
CA GLN A 123 -6.73 -16.66 -34.50
C GLN A 123 -6.55 -15.16 -34.83
N PRO A 124 -6.91 -14.26 -33.90
CA PRO A 124 -6.96 -12.83 -34.22
C PRO A 124 -5.56 -12.30 -34.51
N SER A 125 -5.32 -11.86 -35.74
CA SER A 125 -4.08 -11.20 -36.13
C SER A 125 -4.16 -9.69 -35.84
N LEU A 126 -3.18 -9.13 -35.14
CA LEU A 126 -2.98 -7.69 -35.04
C LEU A 126 -2.53 -7.14 -36.40
N ARG A 127 -3.48 -6.84 -37.29
CA ARG A 127 -3.18 -6.12 -38.53
C ARG A 127 -3.00 -4.65 -38.17
N ILE A 128 -1.77 -4.25 -37.93
CA ILE A 128 -1.39 -2.84 -37.95
C ILE A 128 -1.56 -2.40 -39.40
N LYS A 129 -2.61 -1.64 -39.70
CA LYS A 129 -2.72 -1.00 -41.01
C LYS A 129 -1.64 0.09 -41.05
N PRO A 130 -0.74 0.09 -42.05
CA PRO A 130 0.37 1.04 -42.09
C PRO A 130 -0.05 2.50 -42.33
N ASN A 131 -1.36 2.80 -42.40
CA ASN A 131 -1.87 4.09 -42.84
C ASN A 131 -2.89 4.73 -41.88
N ASP A 132 -3.08 4.15 -40.70
CA ASP A 132 -3.76 4.87 -39.63
C ASP A 132 -2.68 5.74 -38.97
N GLU A 133 -2.74 7.04 -39.20
CA GLU A 133 -1.95 8.05 -38.47
C GLU A 133 -2.40 8.01 -37.00
N ILE A 134 -1.99 6.97 -36.28
CA ILE A 134 -2.08 6.96 -34.83
C ILE A 134 -1.02 7.96 -34.40
N GLU A 135 -1.44 9.18 -34.08
CA GLU A 135 -0.66 10.10 -33.24
C GLU A 135 -0.46 9.40 -31.90
N ILE A 136 0.52 8.49 -31.85
CA ILE A 136 1.03 7.97 -30.60
C ILE A 136 1.74 9.18 -29.99
N SER A 137 1.07 9.90 -29.10
CA SER A 137 1.76 10.86 -28.24
C SER A 137 2.76 10.03 -27.43
N HIS A 138 4.00 9.95 -27.89
CA HIS A 138 5.13 9.47 -27.12
C HIS A 138 5.44 10.52 -26.06
N ASN A 139 4.51 10.68 -25.12
CA ASN A 139 4.77 11.41 -23.89
C ASN A 139 5.69 10.53 -23.07
N ASP A 140 6.96 10.89 -23.09
CA ASP A 140 7.97 10.31 -22.22
C ASP A 140 7.73 10.78 -20.78
N PHE A 141 6.99 9.95 -20.03
CA PHE A 141 6.69 10.18 -18.62
C PHE A 141 7.93 10.07 -17.71
N SER A 142 9.11 9.68 -18.23
CA SER A 142 10.33 9.59 -17.42
C SER A 142 10.84 10.96 -16.96
N LYS A 143 10.46 12.04 -17.66
CA LYS A 143 10.92 13.41 -17.38
C LYS A 143 10.52 13.90 -15.99
N ASP A 144 9.34 13.52 -15.52
CA ASP A 144 8.83 13.94 -14.20
C ASP A 144 9.67 13.36 -13.05
N SER A 145 10.30 12.19 -13.27
CA SER A 145 11.15 11.52 -12.29
C SER A 145 12.52 12.19 -12.10
N VAL A 146 12.97 12.96 -13.09
CA VAL A 146 14.26 13.68 -13.04
C VAL A 146 14.09 15.06 -12.38
N SER A 147 12.87 15.59 -12.36
CA SER A 147 12.60 16.91 -11.79
C SER A 147 12.61 16.90 -10.26
N GLU A 148 13.21 17.94 -9.66
CA GLU A 148 13.18 18.10 -8.20
C GLU A 148 11.80 18.62 -7.78
N ASN A 149 11.07 17.84 -6.97
CA ASN A 149 9.74 18.22 -6.49
C ASN A 149 9.82 19.41 -5.53
N GLU A 150 9.55 20.58 -6.11
CA GLU A 150 9.60 21.88 -5.47
C GLU A 150 8.54 22.13 -4.37
N GLU A 151 7.55 21.25 -4.27
CA GLU A 151 6.44 21.33 -3.30
C GLU A 151 6.86 20.85 -1.89
N PHE A 152 7.82 19.91 -1.81
CA PHE A 152 8.23 19.25 -0.56
C PHE A 152 9.38 19.93 0.19
N ILE A 153 9.60 21.22 -0.05
CA ILE A 153 10.64 21.97 0.66
C ILE A 153 10.23 22.18 2.13
N THR A 154 11.01 21.59 3.04
CA THR A 154 10.87 21.70 4.51
C THR A 154 12.18 22.14 5.16
N GLU A 155 12.13 22.62 6.39
CA GLU A 155 13.33 23.06 7.14
C GLU A 155 14.36 21.93 7.27
N THR A 156 13.91 20.73 7.70
CA THR A 156 14.77 19.56 7.81
C THR A 156 15.40 19.16 6.48
N PHE A 157 14.67 19.29 5.38
CA PHE A 157 15.21 19.06 4.05
C PHE A 157 16.32 20.06 3.71
N ALA A 158 16.13 21.35 4.03
CA ALA A 158 17.16 22.36 3.85
C ALA A 158 18.40 22.08 4.70
N ASP A 159 18.24 21.65 5.95
CA ASP A 159 19.36 21.27 6.83
C ASP A 159 20.15 20.07 6.28
N ILE A 160 19.46 19.06 5.75
CA ILE A 160 20.11 17.91 5.10
C ILE A 160 20.93 18.38 3.89
N LEU A 161 20.42 19.34 3.10
CA LEU A 161 21.18 19.90 1.97
C LEU A 161 22.46 20.62 2.44
N VAL A 162 22.42 21.32 3.58
CA VAL A 162 23.62 21.92 4.20
C VAL A 162 24.63 20.85 4.60
N GLN A 163 24.17 19.77 5.24
CA GLN A 163 25.04 18.64 5.63
C GLN A 163 25.70 17.99 4.40
N GLN A 164 24.99 17.92 3.29
CA GLN A 164 25.51 17.43 2.00
C GLN A 164 26.41 18.45 1.28
N LYS A 165 26.71 19.61 1.88
CA LYS A 165 27.47 20.72 1.29
C LYS A 165 26.85 21.29 0.00
N LYS A 166 25.56 21.06 -0.23
CA LYS A 166 24.81 21.60 -1.38
C LYS A 166 24.25 22.98 -1.03
N TYR A 167 25.14 23.94 -0.80
CA TYR A 167 24.79 25.25 -0.24
C TYR A 167 23.82 26.05 -1.11
N ASP A 168 23.95 26.00 -2.43
CA ASP A 168 23.06 26.74 -3.34
C ASP A 168 21.61 26.27 -3.25
N LYS A 169 21.41 24.94 -3.19
CA LYS A 169 20.09 24.34 -3.03
C LYS A 169 19.53 24.61 -1.63
N ALA A 170 20.36 24.57 -0.59
CA ALA A 170 19.95 24.90 0.76
C ALA A 170 19.49 26.37 0.87
N ILE A 171 20.22 27.31 0.27
CA ILE A 171 19.84 28.73 0.23
C ILE A 171 18.50 28.90 -0.52
N TYR A 172 18.31 28.21 -1.64
CA TYR A 172 17.04 28.24 -2.37
C TYR A 172 15.89 27.73 -1.50
N ALA A 173 16.07 26.60 -0.82
CA ALA A 173 15.08 26.02 0.08
C ALA A 173 14.71 26.99 1.22
N PHE A 174 15.69 27.58 1.91
CA PHE A 174 15.43 28.56 2.97
C PHE A 174 14.74 29.83 2.46
N LYS A 175 15.11 30.33 1.28
CA LYS A 175 14.39 31.47 0.66
C LYS A 175 12.93 31.14 0.37
N LYS A 176 12.65 29.92 -0.13
CA LYS A 176 11.28 29.48 -0.40
C LYS A 176 10.48 29.32 0.89
N LEU A 177 11.11 28.82 1.97
CA LEU A 177 10.49 28.75 3.29
C LEU A 177 10.19 30.13 3.87
N SER A 178 11.05 31.14 3.66
CA SER A 178 10.75 32.54 4.04
C SER A 178 9.49 33.08 3.36
N LEU A 179 9.25 32.71 2.10
CA LEU A 179 8.03 33.11 1.39
C LEU A 179 6.78 32.38 1.91
N LYS A 180 6.93 31.12 2.33
CA LYS A 180 5.82 30.30 2.85
C LYS A 180 5.47 30.59 4.32
N PHE A 181 6.46 30.96 5.13
CA PHE A 181 6.33 31.16 6.58
C PHE A 181 6.95 32.51 7.00
N PRO A 182 6.27 33.65 6.73
CA PRO A 182 6.84 34.98 6.95
C PRO A 182 7.12 35.28 8.42
N GLU A 183 6.39 34.65 9.36
CA GLU A 183 6.64 34.80 10.81
C GLU A 183 8.01 34.30 11.27
N LYS A 184 8.66 33.41 10.50
CA LYS A 184 10.00 32.89 10.78
C LYS A 184 11.10 33.55 9.94
N ASN A 185 10.83 34.65 9.25
CA ASN A 185 11.77 35.24 8.30
C ASN A 185 13.14 35.61 8.91
N VAL A 186 13.14 36.15 10.14
CA VAL A 186 14.39 36.49 10.86
C VAL A 186 15.28 35.26 11.05
N TYR A 187 14.68 34.11 11.39
CA TYR A 187 15.39 32.85 11.57
C TYR A 187 15.99 32.34 10.24
N PHE A 188 15.19 32.31 9.18
CA PHE A 188 15.67 31.85 7.88
C PHE A 188 16.74 32.77 7.28
N ALA A 189 16.63 34.08 7.48
CA ALA A 189 17.66 35.04 7.07
C ALA A 189 19.00 34.74 7.76
N GLY A 190 18.99 34.50 9.08
CA GLY A 190 20.18 34.10 9.83
C GLY A 190 20.81 32.81 9.28
N ARG A 191 20.00 31.77 9.01
CA ARG A 191 20.48 30.52 8.40
C ARG A 191 21.10 30.73 7.03
N ILE A 192 20.50 31.56 6.18
CA ILE A 192 21.05 31.87 4.85
C ILE A 192 22.41 32.55 4.98
N GLU A 193 22.59 33.47 5.93
CA GLU A 193 23.87 34.13 6.17
C GLU A 193 24.95 33.17 6.68
N GLU A 194 24.61 32.27 7.61
CA GLU A 194 25.51 31.20 8.08
C GLU A 194 25.99 30.34 6.90
N ILE A 195 25.07 29.87 6.06
CA ILE A 195 25.38 29.02 4.91
C ILE A 195 26.26 29.76 3.89
N LYS A 196 26.02 31.06 3.67
CA LYS A 196 26.88 31.88 2.81
C LYS A 196 28.30 32.00 3.34
N LYS A 197 28.49 32.07 4.67
CA LYS A 197 29.83 32.05 5.28
C LYS A 197 30.53 30.71 5.00
N PHE A 198 29.82 29.59 5.13
CA PHE A 198 30.37 28.26 4.81
C PHE A 198 30.70 28.05 3.33
N LYS A 199 29.99 28.73 2.42
CA LYS A 199 30.28 28.68 0.98
C LYS A 199 31.54 29.47 0.59
N ASN A 200 31.84 30.55 1.32
CA ASN A 200 32.97 31.45 1.03
C ASN A 200 34.27 31.08 1.77
N ASN A 201 34.27 29.99 2.54
CA ASN A 201 35.42 29.47 3.28
C ASN A 201 35.92 28.20 2.59
#